data_AF-A0A1M7HSV2-F1
#
_entry.id   AF-A0A1M7HSV2-F1
#
_cell.length_a   1.000
_cell.length_b   1.000
_cell.length_c   1.000
_cell.angle_alpha   90.00
_cell.angle_beta   90.00
_cell.angle_gamma   90.00
#
_symmetry.space_group_name_H-M   'P 1'
#
loop_
_entity.id
_entity.type
_entity.pdbx_description
1 polymer ?
#
loop_
_entity_poly.entity_id
_entity_poly.type
_entity_poly.pdbx_seq_one_letter_code
_entity_poly.pdbx_strand_id
1 'polypeptide(L)'
;MRNISCTFKVDGVPNKVVLRKVAKERRFQASLNGSTTPTEYIISDVTNEVEYYDGPMLSDTYFARVVWIIKQYFPNVRAIMKVGADSYDDYEEE
;
A
#
# COMPACT_ATOMS: atom_id res chain seq x y z
N MET A 1 2.93 -15.15 -5.38
CA MET A 1 3.40 -13.85 -4.83
C MET A 1 3.79 -12.99 -6.02
N ARG A 2 3.26 -11.76 -6.16
CA ARG A 2 3.63 -10.87 -7.28
C ARG A 2 4.54 -9.78 -6.76
N ASN A 3 5.75 -9.72 -7.30
CA ASN A 3 6.72 -8.68 -7.05
C ASN A 3 6.84 -7.84 -8.33
N ILE A 4 6.90 -6.53 -8.17
CA ILE A 4 7.11 -5.59 -9.27
C ILE A 4 8.41 -4.87 -8.97
N SER A 5 9.32 -4.85 -9.94
CA SER A 5 10.52 -4.04 -9.87
C SER A 5 10.43 -2.98 -10.96
N CYS A 6 10.44 -1.72 -10.55
CA CYS A 6 10.44 -0.58 -11.47
C CYS A 6 11.68 0.26 -11.22
N THR A 7 12.25 0.85 -12.27
CA THR A 7 13.29 1.86 -12.16
C THR A 7 12.76 3.15 -12.77
N PHE A 8 12.86 4.25 -12.05
CA PHE A 8 12.48 5.57 -12.54
C PHE A 8 13.58 6.58 -12.20
N LYS A 9 13.65 7.65 -12.97
CA LYS A 9 14.60 8.74 -12.73
C LYS A 9 13.94 9.83 -11.89
N VAL A 10 14.62 10.24 -10.82
CA VAL A 10 14.29 11.42 -10.02
C VAL A 10 15.51 12.34 -10.15
N ASP A 11 15.31 13.54 -10.69
CA ASP A 11 16.39 14.52 -10.93
C ASP A 11 17.60 13.94 -11.71
N GLY A 12 17.31 13.09 -12.69
CA GLY A 12 18.33 12.42 -13.50
C GLY A 12 18.99 11.21 -12.83
N VAL A 13 18.81 11.02 -11.52
CA VAL A 13 19.33 9.87 -10.77
C VAL A 13 18.39 8.67 -10.93
N PRO A 14 18.87 7.51 -11.42
CA PRO A 14 18.06 6.30 -11.51
C PRO A 14 17.82 5.73 -10.12
N ASN A 15 16.55 5.53 -9.80
CA ASN A 15 16.10 4.96 -8.54
C ASN A 15 15.26 3.72 -8.80
N LYS A 16 15.63 2.63 -8.16
CA LYS A 16 14.94 1.35 -8.27
C LYS A 16 13.99 1.19 -7.10
N VAL A 17 12.71 0.98 -7.39
CA VAL A 17 11.71 0.60 -6.38
C VAL A 17 11.27 -0.83 -6.64
N VAL A 18 11.37 -1.64 -5.61
CA VAL A 18 10.81 -3.00 -5.59
C VAL A 18 9.57 -2.97 -4.74
N LEU A 19 8.41 -3.20 -5.36
CA LEU A 19 7.12 -3.29 -4.72
C LEU A 19 6.72 -4.76 -4.58
N ARG A 20 6.45 -5.20 -3.34
CA ARG A 20 6.00 -6.54 -3.01
C ARG A 20 4.62 -6.47 -2.39
N LYS A 21 3.66 -7.23 -2.93
CA LYS A 21 2.35 -7.42 -2.29
C LYS A 21 2.41 -8.56 -1.28
N VAL A 22 2.18 -8.25 -0.01
CA VAL A 22 2.07 -9.22 1.08
C VAL A 22 0.59 -9.61 1.23
N ALA A 23 0.19 -10.66 0.52
CA ALA A 23 -1.23 -11.02 0.37
C ALA A 23 -1.94 -11.34 1.70
N LYS A 24 -1.24 -12.02 2.64
CA LYS A 24 -1.81 -12.39 3.94
C LYS A 24 -2.12 -11.17 4.82
N GLU A 25 -1.32 -10.11 4.68
CA GLU A 25 -1.39 -8.93 5.54
C GLU A 25 -2.09 -7.76 4.84
N ARG A 26 -2.45 -7.91 3.55
CA ARG A 26 -2.97 -6.84 2.69
C ARG A 26 -2.07 -5.60 2.63
N ARG A 27 -0.77 -5.79 2.84
CA ARG A 27 0.25 -4.73 2.80
C ARG A 27 1.01 -4.74 1.49
N PHE A 28 1.56 -3.58 1.15
CA PHE A 28 2.55 -3.42 0.10
C PHE A 28 3.86 -2.98 0.74
N GLN A 29 4.94 -3.68 0.41
CA GLN A 29 6.29 -3.34 0.85
C GLN A 29 7.04 -2.72 -0.31
N ALA A 30 7.56 -1.50 -0.14
CA ALA A 30 8.40 -0.82 -1.11
C ALA A 30 9.82 -0.72 -0.59
N SER A 31 10.77 -1.31 -1.31
CA SER A 31 12.20 -1.15 -1.06
C SER A 31 12.82 -0.23 -2.11
N LEU A 32 13.41 0.88 -1.66
CA LEU A 32 14.16 1.81 -2.52
C LEU A 32 15.63 1.37 -2.61
N ASN A 33 16.16 1.27 -3.82
CA ASN A 33 17.57 0.95 -4.12
C ASN A 33 18.13 -0.27 -3.37
N GLY A 34 17.28 -1.27 -3.10
CA GLY A 34 17.67 -2.47 -2.36
C GLY A 34 17.77 -2.28 -0.84
N SER A 35 17.17 -1.23 -0.28
CA SER A 35 17.04 -1.03 1.16
C SER A 35 16.53 -2.29 1.85
N THR A 36 17.21 -2.68 2.93
CA THR A 36 16.86 -3.82 3.77
C THR A 36 15.63 -3.57 4.62
N THR A 37 15.31 -2.31 4.90
CA THR A 37 14.08 -1.89 5.58
C THR A 37 13.08 -1.33 4.54
N PRO A 38 12.04 -2.10 4.18
CA PRO A 38 11.00 -1.61 3.27
C PRO A 38 10.07 -0.63 3.98
N THR A 39 9.50 0.28 3.21
CA THR A 39 8.36 1.10 3.62
C THR A 39 7.08 0.32 3.37
N GLU A 40 6.21 0.23 4.38
CA GLU A 40 4.94 -0.47 4.29
C GLU A 40 3.80 0.50 3.97
N TYR A 41 2.91 0.06 3.08
CA TYR A 41 1.71 0.78 2.68
C TYR A 41 0.50 -0.14 2.79
N ILE A 42 -0.64 0.45 3.13
CA ILE A 42 -1.95 -0.20 3.15
C ILE A 42 -2.91 0.52 2.20
N ILE A 43 -4.04 -0.10 1.91
CA ILE A 43 -5.17 0.60 1.30
C ILE A 43 -6.18 0.85 2.41
N SER A 44 -6.46 2.14 2.63
CA SER A 44 -7.37 2.63 3.67
C SER A 44 -8.75 2.01 3.52
N ASP A 45 -9.30 1.48 4.62
CA ASP A 45 -10.65 0.92 4.58
C ASP A 45 -11.74 2.01 4.45
N VAL A 46 -11.41 3.27 4.73
CA VAL A 46 -12.35 4.42 4.66
C VAL A 46 -12.26 5.13 3.32
N THR A 47 -11.05 5.52 2.90
CA THR A 47 -10.86 6.34 1.69
C THR A 47 -10.60 5.49 0.44
N ASN A 48 -10.27 4.20 0.62
CA ASN A 48 -9.79 3.32 -0.43
C ASN A 48 -8.55 3.87 -1.17
N GLU A 49 -7.80 4.76 -0.51
CA GLU A 49 -6.53 5.30 -0.98
C GLU A 49 -5.35 4.54 -0.38
N VAL A 50 -4.18 4.67 -1.01
CA VAL A 50 -2.94 4.08 -0.50
C VAL A 50 -2.40 4.99 0.60
N GLU A 51 -2.17 4.45 1.77
CA GLU A 51 -1.68 5.17 2.94
C GLU A 51 -0.36 4.55 3.43
N TYR A 52 0.52 5.39 3.96
CA TYR A 52 1.71 4.94 4.68
C TYR A 52 1.30 4.20 5.96
N TYR A 53 1.98 3.10 6.25
CA TYR A 53 1.72 2.27 7.42
C TYR A 53 2.92 2.25 8.38
N ASP A 54 4.10 1.88 7.88
CA ASP A 54 5.31 1.70 8.72
C ASP A 54 6.61 1.80 7.90
N GLY A 55 7.75 1.92 8.59
CA GLY A 55 9.10 1.93 8.02
C GLY A 55 9.68 3.33 7.74
N PRO A 56 10.75 3.43 6.94
CA PRO A 56 11.31 4.73 6.59
C PRO A 56 10.34 5.50 5.67
N MET A 57 9.99 6.74 6.02
CA MET A 57 9.17 7.58 5.14
C MET A 57 9.95 7.87 3.85
N LEU A 58 9.31 7.57 2.72
CA LEU A 58 9.82 7.97 1.41
C LEU A 58 9.37 9.41 1.11
N SER A 59 10.12 10.12 0.25
CA SER A 59 9.69 11.44 -0.20
C SER A 59 8.40 11.37 -1.02
N ASP A 60 7.68 12.48 -1.11
CA ASP A 60 6.39 12.58 -1.81
C ASP A 60 6.47 12.09 -3.26
N THR A 61 7.58 12.37 -3.94
CA THR A 61 7.84 11.90 -5.31
C THR A 61 7.86 10.37 -5.39
N TYR A 62 8.51 9.71 -4.44
CA TYR A 62 8.55 8.25 -4.37
C TYR A 62 7.19 7.68 -4.00
N PHE A 63 6.52 8.29 -3.02
CA PHE A 63 5.17 7.89 -2.63
C PHE A 63 4.21 7.93 -3.83
N ALA A 64 4.15 9.04 -4.56
CA ALA A 64 3.31 9.18 -5.74
C ALA A 64 3.59 8.09 -6.79
N ARG A 65 4.86 7.70 -6.98
CA ARG A 65 5.24 6.61 -7.88
C ARG A 65 4.79 5.25 -7.37
N VAL A 66 4.92 4.98 -6.06
CA VAL A 66 4.42 3.75 -5.44
C VAL A 66 2.90 3.64 -5.62
N VAL A 67 2.16 4.71 -5.32
CA VAL A 67 0.70 4.77 -5.51
C VAL A 67 0.32 4.48 -6.95
N TRP A 68 1.02 5.10 -7.91
CA TRP A 68 0.77 4.87 -9.34
C TRP A 68 1.00 3.40 -9.72
N ILE A 69 2.12 2.78 -9.30
CA ILE A 69 2.41 1.36 -9.57
C ILE A 69 1.33 0.47 -8.94
N ILE A 70 0.93 0.73 -7.70
CA ILE A 70 -0.12 -0.04 -7.02
C ILE A 70 -1.41 0.00 -7.85
N LYS A 71 -1.87 1.20 -8.24
CA LYS A 71 -3.11 1.38 -9.00
C LYS A 71 -3.06 0.71 -10.38
N GLN A 72 -1.93 0.76 -11.08
CA GLN A 72 -1.78 0.18 -12.42
C GLN A 72 -1.76 -1.35 -12.42
N TYR A 73 -1.02 -1.97 -11.50
CA TYR A 73 -0.80 -3.42 -11.52
C TYR A 73 -1.71 -4.20 -10.56
N PHE A 74 -2.37 -3.49 -9.65
CA PHE A 74 -3.32 -4.05 -8.70
C PHE A 74 -4.68 -3.33 -8.76
N PRO A 75 -5.31 -3.17 -9.95
CA PRO A 75 -6.52 -2.35 -10.12
C PRO A 75 -7.74 -2.85 -9.34
N ASN A 76 -7.76 -4.15 -9.00
CA ASN A 76 -8.84 -4.78 -8.23
C ASN A 76 -8.55 -4.86 -6.73
N VAL A 77 -7.42 -4.31 -6.25
CA VAL A 77 -7.16 -4.27 -4.81
C VAL A 77 -7.86 -3.04 -4.26
N ARG A 78 -9.00 -3.30 -3.64
CA ARG A 78 -9.71 -2.34 -2.80
C ARG A 78 -9.45 -2.69 -1.33
N ALA A 79 -9.71 -1.74 -0.46
CA ALA A 79 -10.09 -2.06 0.88
C ALA A 79 -11.24 -3.07 0.88
N ILE A 80 -11.09 -4.15 1.64
CA ILE A 80 -12.25 -4.94 2.03
C ILE A 80 -12.97 -4.08 3.05
N MET A 81 -14.07 -3.43 2.66
CA MET A 81 -15.04 -2.95 3.64
C MET A 81 -15.31 -4.12 4.56
N LYS A 82 -15.09 -3.97 5.87
CA LYS A 82 -15.57 -4.96 6.84
C LYS A 82 -17.08 -5.05 6.65
N VAL A 83 -17.54 -6.01 5.86
CA VAL A 83 -18.95 -6.44 5.91
C VAL A 83 -19.08 -7.08 7.28
N GLY A 84 -19.60 -6.32 8.25
CA GLY A 84 -19.75 -6.76 9.63
C GLY A 84 -19.35 -5.76 10.71
N ALA A 85 -19.26 -4.47 10.42
CA ALA A 85 -19.34 -3.43 11.45
C ALA A 85 -20.65 -2.63 11.26
N ASP A 86 -21.78 -3.33 11.36
CA ASP A 86 -23.08 -2.79 11.77
C ASP A 86 -24.06 -3.94 11.94
N SER A 87 -24.26 -4.33 13.19
CA SER A 87 -25.48 -4.83 13.81
C SER A 87 -25.14 -5.25 15.24
N TYR A 88 -24.71 -4.28 16.05
CA TYR A 88 -24.87 -4.35 17.50
C TYR A 88 -26.05 -3.44 17.82
N ASP A 89 -27.25 -3.83 17.38
CA ASP A 89 -28.53 -3.24 17.77
C ASP A 89 -29.57 -4.36 17.82
N ASP A 90 -29.25 -5.43 18.58
CA ASP A 90 -30.22 -6.48 18.89
C ASP A 90 -29.91 -7.05 20.28
N TYR A 91 -29.99 -6.17 21.28
CA TYR A 91 -30.48 -6.53 22.60
C TYR A 91 -31.45 -5.43 23.01
N GLU A 92 -32.73 -5.70 22.72
CA GLU A 92 -33.85 -4.93 23.23
C GLU A 92 -33.78 -4.77 24.76
N GLU A 93 -34.28 -3.61 25.14
CA GLU A 93 -34.75 -3.11 26.43
C GLU A 93 -35.05 -4.14 27.53
N GLU A 94 -34.62 -3.74 28.75
CA GLU A 94 -35.15 -4.04 30.11
C GLU A 94 -36.14 -5.20 30.33
#